data_AF-A0A2E5G6N3-F1
#
_entry.id   AF-A0A2E5G6N3-F1
#
_cell.length_a   1.000
_cell.length_b   1.000
_cell.length_c   1.000
_cell.angle_alpha   90.00
_cell.angle_beta   90.00
_cell.angle_gamma   90.00
#
_symmetry.space_group_name_H-M   'P 1'
#
loop_
_entity.id
_entity.type
_entity.pdbx_description
1 polymer ?
#
loop_
_entity_poly.entity_id
_entity_poly.type
_entity_poly.pdbx_seq_one_letter_code
_entity_poly.pdbx_strand_id
1 'polypeptide(L)'
;MPQLAIMIKPLNDEQLIIAQQIGVTDIVTAYPGPKLDDLRRLKRHIENMGLRLSVIEDNLTMRQIVLGHDGAEQQLDEMSHLIQNMGELDIKVLCYNFMAELDMTRTSFEVPQRGGL
;
A
#
# COMPACT_ATOMS: atom_id res chain seq x y z
N MET A 1 23.59 -4.34 5.59
CA MET A 1 22.57 -5.41 5.67
C MET A 1 21.39 -5.01 4.81
N PRO A 2 20.71 -5.94 4.13
CA PRO A 2 19.50 -5.63 3.37
C PRO A 2 18.40 -5.12 4.30
N GLN A 3 17.56 -4.22 3.78
CA GLN A 3 16.39 -3.69 4.48
C GLN A 3 15.14 -4.48 4.07
N LEU A 4 14.39 -4.97 5.06
CA LEU A 4 13.19 -5.78 4.83
C LEU A 4 11.94 -4.91 4.97
N ALA A 5 11.05 -5.04 3.99
CA ALA A 5 9.73 -4.43 3.96
C ALA A 5 8.65 -5.50 3.79
N ILE A 6 7.45 -5.26 4.34
CA ILE A 6 6.31 -6.16 4.18
C ILE A 6 5.02 -5.39 3.86
N MET A 7 4.19 -5.96 3.00
CA MET A 7 2.85 -5.47 2.70
C MET A 7 1.87 -5.99 3.74
N ILE A 8 1.12 -5.09 4.38
CA ILE A 8 0.10 -5.42 5.38
C ILE A 8 -1.23 -4.76 5.00
N LYS A 9 -2.26 -5.58 4.77
CA LYS A 9 -3.65 -5.17 4.50
C LYS A 9 -4.64 -6.27 4.93
N PRO A 10 -5.63 -6.01 5.81
CA PRO A 10 -5.78 -4.79 6.60
C PRO A 10 -4.60 -4.64 7.57
N LEU A 11 -4.28 -3.42 8.00
CA LEU A 11 -3.22 -3.14 8.95
C LEU A 11 -3.77 -3.05 10.38
N ASN A 12 -3.17 -3.78 11.32
CA ASN A 12 -3.48 -3.74 12.74
C ASN A 12 -2.23 -3.99 13.62
N ASP A 13 -2.37 -3.80 14.93
CA ASP A 13 -1.25 -3.89 15.89
C ASP A 13 -0.61 -5.29 15.93
N GLU A 14 -1.41 -6.35 15.82
CA GLU A 14 -0.89 -7.74 15.84
C GLU A 14 0.09 -7.97 14.69
N GLN A 15 -0.26 -7.53 13.48
CA GLN A 15 0.61 -7.69 12.31
C GLN A 15 1.86 -6.80 12.40
N LEU A 16 1.76 -5.60 12.98
CA LEU A 16 2.93 -4.74 13.20
C LEU A 16 3.89 -5.39 14.20
N ILE A 17 3.38 -5.99 15.28
CA ILE A 17 4.18 -6.74 16.25
C ILE A 17 4.88 -7.92 15.55
N ILE A 18 4.15 -8.69 14.73
CA ILE A 18 4.73 -9.81 13.97
C ILE A 18 5.81 -9.30 13.01
N ALA A 19 5.58 -8.20 12.29
CA ALA A 19 6.55 -7.61 11.39
C ALA A 19 7.87 -7.29 12.11
N GLN A 20 7.80 -6.72 13.31
CA GLN A 20 8.99 -6.48 14.12
C GLN A 20 9.70 -7.76 14.52
N GLN A 21 8.96 -8.79 14.96
CA GLN A 21 9.53 -10.07 15.39
C GLN A 21 10.29 -10.79 14.28
N ILE A 22 9.87 -10.62 13.03
CA ILE A 22 10.56 -11.19 11.86
C ILE A 22 11.64 -10.27 11.26
N GLY A 23 11.97 -9.17 11.94
CA GLY A 23 13.05 -8.26 11.55
C GLY A 23 12.70 -7.28 10.42
N VAL A 24 11.41 -7.08 10.12
CA VAL A 24 10.96 -6.05 9.18
C VAL A 24 11.12 -4.66 9.83
N THR A 25 11.60 -3.70 9.05
CA THR A 25 11.74 -2.30 9.48
C THR A 25 10.79 -1.35 8.75
N ASP A 26 10.24 -1.81 7.62
CA ASP A 26 9.52 -0.99 6.65
C ASP A 26 8.15 -1.59 6.35
N ILE A 27 7.13 -0.75 6.38
CA ILE A 27 5.75 -1.14 6.10
C ILE A 27 5.33 -0.59 4.74
N VAL A 28 4.71 -1.48 3.98
CA VAL A 28 3.96 -1.21 2.76
C VAL A 28 2.47 -1.42 3.08
N THR A 29 1.60 -0.50 2.72
CA THR A 29 0.17 -0.65 3.02
C THR A 29 -0.71 0.19 2.08
N ALA A 30 -2.02 -0.08 2.15
CA ALA A 30 -3.06 0.55 1.36
C ALA A 30 -3.16 2.05 1.60
N TYR A 31 -3.46 2.79 0.53
CA TYR A 31 -3.80 4.20 0.60
C TYR A 31 -5.00 4.44 1.54
N PRO A 32 -4.87 5.25 2.63
CA PRO A 32 -5.91 5.36 3.64
C PRO A 32 -7.00 6.38 3.32
N GLY A 33 -6.80 7.27 2.35
CA GLY A 33 -7.80 8.29 1.96
C GLY A 33 -7.22 9.62 1.46
N PRO A 34 -8.09 10.48 0.88
CA PRO A 34 -7.73 11.71 0.17
C PRO A 34 -7.05 12.77 1.04
N LYS A 35 -7.29 12.77 2.35
CA LYS A 35 -6.79 13.84 3.22
C LYS A 35 -5.38 13.51 3.67
N LEU A 36 -4.52 14.53 3.66
CA LEU A 36 -3.19 14.46 4.24
C LEU A 36 -3.20 13.90 5.68
N ASP A 37 -4.22 14.25 6.47
CA ASP A 37 -4.39 13.74 7.84
C ASP A 37 -4.64 12.23 7.91
N ASP A 38 -5.20 11.62 6.86
CA ASP A 38 -5.41 10.18 6.79
C ASP A 38 -4.05 9.46 6.71
N LEU A 39 -3.18 9.91 5.80
CA LEU A 39 -1.79 9.44 5.68
C LEU A 39 -0.97 9.75 6.96
N ARG A 40 -1.15 10.93 7.54
CA ARG A 40 -0.44 11.33 8.76
C ARG A 40 -0.82 10.47 9.96
N ARG A 41 -2.10 10.11 10.12
CA ARG A 41 -2.54 9.19 11.17
C ARG A 41 -1.95 7.80 10.96
N LEU A 42 -2.00 7.28 9.72
CA LEU A 42 -1.41 6.00 9.37
C LEU A 42 0.11 5.96 9.65
N LYS A 43 0.85 6.97 9.18
CA LYS A 43 2.30 7.10 9.41
C LYS A 43 2.63 7.09 10.90
N ARG A 44 1.94 7.92 11.70
CA ARG A 44 2.14 7.97 13.16
C ARG A 44 1.86 6.64 13.84
N HIS A 45 0.80 5.93 13.43
CA HIS A 45 0.47 4.63 14.00
C HIS A 45 1.60 3.62 13.79
N ILE A 46 2.14 3.55 12.58
CA ILE A 46 3.28 2.68 12.23
C ILE A 46 4.56 3.11 12.99
N GLU A 47 4.86 4.41 13.02
CA GLU A 47 6.07 4.94 13.67
C GLU A 47 6.05 4.81 15.19
N ASN A 48 4.87 4.86 15.82
CA ASN A 48 4.72 4.60 17.26
C ASN A 48 5.08 3.16 17.64
N MET A 49 5.03 2.22 16.70
CA MET A 49 5.52 0.85 16.90
C MET A 49 7.01 0.72 16.59
N GLY A 50 7.72 1.78 16.21
CA GLY A 50 9.15 1.72 15.86
C GLY A 50 9.43 1.17 14.46
N LEU A 51 8.42 1.17 13.58
CA LEU A 51 8.51 0.82 12.16
C LEU A 51 8.48 2.09 11.30
N ARG A 52 8.77 1.97 10.00
CA ARG A 52 8.67 3.09 9.05
C ARG A 52 7.60 2.83 8.00
N LEU A 53 6.71 3.79 7.75
CA LEU A 53 5.87 3.78 6.56
C LEU A 53 6.70 4.23 5.35
N SER A 54 6.98 3.30 4.42
CA SER A 54 7.90 3.57 3.31
C SER A 54 7.23 3.55 1.93
N VAL A 55 6.16 2.77 1.78
CA VAL A 55 5.49 2.56 0.50
C VAL A 55 3.98 2.63 0.69
N ILE A 56 3.30 3.35 -0.20
CA ILE A 56 1.86 3.22 -0.40
C ILE A 56 1.64 2.28 -1.58
N GLU A 57 0.85 1.24 -1.39
CA GLU A 57 0.52 0.23 -2.40
C GLU A 57 -0.97 -0.10 -2.27
N ASP A 58 -1.71 -0.16 -3.39
CA ASP A 58 -3.13 -0.57 -3.44
C ASP A 58 -4.12 0.51 -2.92
N ASN A 59 -5.43 0.29 -3.17
CA ASN A 59 -6.57 1.15 -2.85
C ASN A 59 -6.56 2.54 -3.53
N LEU A 60 -5.93 2.62 -4.70
CA LEU A 60 -5.82 3.84 -5.50
C LEU A 60 -7.06 4.03 -6.38
N THR A 61 -7.51 5.28 -6.54
CA THR A 61 -8.61 5.63 -7.45
C THR A 61 -8.10 5.79 -8.88
N MET A 62 -7.87 4.67 -9.57
CA MET A 62 -7.32 4.68 -10.96
C MET A 62 -8.23 4.07 -12.03
N ARG A 63 -9.41 3.54 -11.67
CA ARG A 63 -10.24 2.76 -12.60
C ARG A 63 -10.61 3.51 -13.90
N GLN A 64 -11.02 4.78 -13.81
CA GLN A 64 -11.40 5.56 -14.99
C GLN A 64 -10.19 5.93 -15.84
N ILE A 65 -9.03 6.14 -15.23
CA ILE A 65 -7.76 6.32 -15.95
C ILE A 65 -7.46 5.08 -16.79
N VAL A 66 -7.54 3.89 -16.17
CA VAL A 66 -7.20 2.63 -16.85
C VAL A 66 -8.18 2.31 -17.97
N LEU A 67 -9.47 2.59 -17.77
CA LEU A 67 -10.51 2.32 -18.77
C LEU A 67 -10.65 3.44 -19.83
N GLY A 68 -10.03 4.60 -19.63
CA GLY A 68 -10.16 5.76 -20.52
C GLY A 68 -11.58 6.35 -20.52
N HIS A 69 -12.25 6.33 -19.38
CA HIS A 69 -13.64 6.80 -19.23
C HIS A 69 -13.73 8.22 -18.68
N ASP A 70 -14.94 8.78 -18.72
CA ASP A 70 -15.26 10.02 -18.01
C ASP A 70 -14.86 9.91 -16.53
N GLY A 71 -14.17 10.94 -16.03
CA GLY A 71 -13.59 10.97 -14.69
C GLY A 71 -12.11 10.59 -14.61
N ALA A 72 -11.46 10.24 -15.72
CA ALA A 72 -10.00 10.01 -15.75
C ALA A 72 -9.20 11.24 -15.30
N GLU A 73 -9.58 12.46 -15.73
CA GLU A 73 -8.92 13.70 -15.31
C GLU A 73 -9.03 13.92 -13.79
N GLN A 74 -10.21 13.72 -13.21
CA GLN A 74 -10.41 13.82 -11.77
C GLN A 74 -9.50 12.83 -11.01
N GLN A 75 -9.40 11.59 -11.49
CA GLN A 75 -8.54 10.58 -10.87
C GLN A 75 -7.04 10.90 -11.03
N LEU A 76 -6.63 11.54 -12.13
CA LEU A 76 -5.27 12.03 -12.30
C LEU A 76 -4.94 13.14 -11.29
N ASP A 77 -5.90 14.03 -11.02
CA ASP A 77 -5.77 15.07 -9.98
C ASP A 77 -5.67 14.45 -8.58
N GLU A 78 -6.49 13.45 -8.28
CA GLU A 78 -6.44 12.69 -7.02
C GLU A 78 -5.08 12.00 -6.82
N MET A 79 -4.55 11.36 -7.86
CA MET A 79 -3.21 10.75 -7.85
C MET A 79 -2.10 11.79 -7.65
N SER A 80 -2.23 12.95 -8.29
CA SER A 80 -1.28 14.06 -8.12
C SER A 80 -1.28 14.59 -6.69
N HIS A 81 -2.46 14.76 -6.08
CA HIS A 81 -2.59 15.14 -4.67
C HIS A 81 -2.04 14.08 -3.72
N LEU A 82 -2.24 12.79 -4.01
CA LEU A 82 -1.63 11.70 -3.24
C LEU A 82 -0.10 11.84 -3.25
N ILE A 83 0.52 12.00 -4.42
CA ILE A 83 1.99 12.13 -4.55
C ILE A 83 2.50 13.35 -3.76
N GLN A 84 1.79 14.48 -3.80
CA GLN A 84 2.14 15.67 -3.02
C GLN A 84 2.06 15.41 -1.51
N ASN A 85 0.97 14.79 -1.02
CA ASN A 85 0.81 14.44 0.39
C ASN A 85 1.88 13.44 0.87
N MET A 86 2.24 12.47 0.02
CA MET A 86 3.34 11.53 0.28
C MET A 86 4.68 12.26 0.40
N GLY A 87 4.95 13.22 -0.49
CA GLY A 87 6.13 14.07 -0.44
C GLY A 87 6.23 14.88 0.85
N GLU A 88 5.12 15.46 1.32
CA GLU A 88 5.09 16.21 2.60
C GLU A 88 5.44 15.32 3.81
N LEU A 89 5.09 14.04 3.76
CA LEU A 89 5.30 13.08 4.85
C LEU A 89 6.53 12.19 4.69
N ASP A 90 7.39 12.48 3.70
CA ASP A 90 8.59 11.71 3.33
C ASP A 90 8.30 10.22 3.01
N ILE A 91 7.15 9.92 2.40
CA ILE A 91 6.80 8.58 1.92
C ILE A 91 7.22 8.48 0.44
N LYS A 92 8.27 7.70 0.16
CA LYS A 92 9.06 7.87 -1.08
C LYS A 92 8.61 7.02 -2.26
N VAL A 93 7.77 6.00 -2.02
CA VAL A 93 7.44 5.02 -3.05
C VAL A 93 5.92 4.87 -3.13
N LEU A 94 5.39 5.04 -4.34
CA LEU A 94 4.03 4.68 -4.70
C LEU A 94 4.09 3.44 -5.60
N CYS A 95 3.53 2.33 -5.16
CA CYS A 95 3.36 1.12 -5.95
C CYS A 95 1.94 1.06 -6.50
N TYR A 96 1.81 0.95 -7.83
CA TYR A 96 0.53 0.86 -8.52
C TYR A 96 0.65 -0.06 -9.73
N ASN A 97 -0.48 -0.52 -10.23
CA ASN A 97 -0.57 -1.29 -11.48
C ASN A 97 -1.58 -0.64 -12.43
N PHE A 98 -1.55 -1.03 -13.70
CA PHE A 98 -2.43 -0.53 -14.75
C PHE A 98 -3.29 -1.65 -15.35
N MET A 99 -3.76 -2.56 -14.49
CA MET A 99 -4.65 -3.65 -14.90
C MET A 99 -6.11 -3.17 -14.96
N ALA A 100 -6.86 -3.59 -15.99
CA ALA A 100 -8.17 -3.03 -16.29
C ALA A 100 -9.28 -3.42 -15.30
N GLU A 101 -9.73 -4.69 -15.34
CA GLU A 101 -10.84 -5.15 -14.50
C GLU A 101 -10.43 -6.15 -13.44
N LEU A 102 -9.50 -7.03 -13.78
CA LEU A 102 -8.99 -8.05 -12.86
C LEU A 102 -7.59 -7.66 -12.44
N ASP A 103 -7.38 -7.59 -11.13
CA ASP A 103 -6.04 -7.53 -10.55
C ASP A 103 -5.42 -8.95 -10.56
N MET A 104 -4.37 -9.15 -9.76
CA MET A 104 -3.67 -10.41 -9.58
C MET A 104 -4.67 -11.56 -9.33
N THR A 105 -4.86 -12.37 -10.36
CA THR A 105 -5.81 -13.49 -10.34
C THR A 105 -5.05 -14.81 -10.23
N ARG A 106 -5.65 -15.78 -9.53
CA ARG A 106 -5.18 -17.18 -9.45
C ARG A 106 -6.36 -18.10 -9.74
N THR A 107 -6.11 -19.19 -10.47
CA THR A 107 -7.12 -20.24 -10.71
C THR A 107 -7.29 -21.18 -9.52
N SER A 108 -6.27 -21.26 -8.64
CA SER A 108 -6.31 -21.96 -7.36
C SER A 108 -5.30 -21.33 -6.40
N PHE A 109 -5.63 -21.33 -5.10
CA PHE A 109 -4.75 -20.93 -4.00
C PHE A 109 -4.24 -22.13 -3.18
N GLU A 110 -4.63 -23.36 -3.56
CA GLU A 110 -4.43 -24.59 -2.77
C GLU A 110 -3.67 -25.66 -3.56
N VAL A 111 -2.81 -25.26 -4.49
CA VAL A 111 -1.99 -26.20 -5.26
C VAL A 111 -0.93 -26.79 -4.32
N PRO A 112 -0.94 -28.12 -4.05
CA PRO A 112 -0.04 -28.70 -3.06
C PRO A 112 1.43 -28.56 -3.43
N GLN A 113 2.24 -28.08 -2.49
CA GLN A 113 3.69 -27.99 -2.61
C GLN A 113 4.40 -29.14 -1.90
N ARG A 114 5.74 -29.19 -2.02
CA ARG A 114 6.61 -30.26 -1.44
C ARG A 114 6.51 -30.41 0.09
N GLY A 115 5.80 -29.52 0.79
CA GLY A 115 5.56 -29.54 2.24
C GLY A 115 4.15 -29.98 2.68
N GLY A 116 3.25 -30.36 1.76
CA GLY A 116 1.92 -30.87 2.10
C GLY A 116 0.84 -29.81 2.37
N LEU A 117 1.09 -28.56 1.98
CA LEU A 117 0.08 -27.52 1.80
C LEU A 117 0.08 -27.07 0.35
#